data_AF-A0AAD6H904-F1
#
_entry.id   AF-A0AAD6H904-F1
#
_cell.length_a   1.000
_cell.length_b   1.000
_cell.length_c   1.000
_cell.angle_alpha   90.00
_cell.angle_beta   90.00
_cell.angle_gamma   90.00
#
_symmetry.space_group_name_H-M   'P 1'
#
loop_
_entity.id
_entity.type
_entity.pdbx_description
1 polymer ?
#
loop_
_entity_poly.entity_id
_entity_poly.type
_entity_poly.pdbx_seq_one_letter_code
_entity_poly.pdbx_strand_id
1 'polypeptide(L)'
;MSYYITIHHGHGVDESPSNRWVNITFTKWDLFYLRTDGALICLIIERIRERKCIITLEPKDRQSRWCISIPASRAHKTISGVLGDALQLAEWYKVQILNGNASINRELLFDRNPYHEGKECCRENVCDRVLHPEWWAKDTEDTGEGTSKDS
;
A
#
# COMPACT_ATOMS: atom_id res chain seq x y z
N MET A 1 -6.43 -2.53 12.14
CA MET A 1 -6.95 -1.74 11.01
C MET A 1 -6.12 -2.01 9.77
N SER A 2 -6.73 -2.59 8.72
CA SER A 2 -6.05 -2.73 7.43
C SER A 2 -5.45 -1.38 7.07
N TYR A 3 -4.16 -1.34 6.73
CA TYR A 3 -3.36 -0.12 6.71
C TYR A 3 -3.94 0.99 5.82
N TYR A 4 -4.79 0.60 4.86
CA TYR A 4 -5.43 1.49 3.90
C TYR A 4 -6.93 1.64 4.08
N ILE A 5 -7.62 0.85 4.92
CA ILE A 5 -9.08 0.92 5.09
C ILE A 5 -9.42 1.51 6.45
N THR A 6 -10.07 2.66 6.45
CA THR A 6 -10.47 3.37 7.68
C THR A 6 -11.96 3.22 7.91
N ILE A 7 -12.37 2.78 9.11
CA ILE A 7 -13.76 2.81 9.56
C ILE A 7 -13.95 4.12 10.34
N HIS A 8 -14.87 4.97 9.90
CA HIS A 8 -15.12 6.28 10.50
C HIS A 8 -15.87 6.18 11.83
N HIS A 9 -16.75 5.19 11.96
CA HIS A 9 -17.59 4.97 13.13
C HIS A 9 -17.66 3.48 13.46
N GLY A 10 -17.00 3.04 14.54
CA GLY A 10 -17.07 1.65 15.02
C GLY A 10 -15.73 1.10 15.51
N HIS A 11 -15.76 -0.13 16.03
CA HIS A 11 -14.55 -0.85 16.41
C HIS A 11 -13.78 -1.28 15.14
N GLY A 12 -12.46 -1.09 15.16
CA GLY A 12 -11.58 -1.61 14.12
C GLY A 12 -11.57 -3.14 14.06
N VAL A 13 -10.98 -3.67 13.00
CA VAL A 13 -10.86 -5.12 12.80
C VAL A 13 -9.70 -5.69 13.60
N ASP A 14 -9.85 -6.92 14.10
CA ASP A 14 -8.80 -7.65 14.81
C ASP A 14 -7.59 -7.89 13.90
N GLU A 15 -6.44 -7.38 14.34
CA GLU A 15 -5.14 -7.54 13.68
C GLU A 15 -4.15 -8.28 14.55
N SER A 16 -4.66 -9.24 15.32
CA SER A 16 -3.80 -10.10 16.13
C SER A 16 -2.56 -10.53 15.33
N PRO A 17 -1.36 -10.51 15.95
CA PRO A 17 -0.14 -11.05 15.34
C PRO A 17 -0.29 -12.50 14.90
N SER A 18 -1.29 -13.19 15.45
CA SER A 18 -1.72 -14.52 15.05
C SER A 18 -2.63 -14.52 13.82
N ASN A 19 -2.71 -13.49 12.98
CA ASN A 19 -3.49 -13.56 11.75
C ASN A 19 -2.66 -14.13 10.59
N ARG A 20 -3.37 -14.63 9.58
CA ARG A 20 -2.85 -14.75 8.21
C ARG A 20 -3.31 -13.52 7.45
N TRP A 21 -2.58 -13.17 6.41
CA TRP A 21 -2.85 -11.99 5.62
C TRP A 21 -3.06 -12.38 4.17
N VAL A 22 -4.20 -11.99 3.61
CA VAL A 22 -4.49 -12.10 2.19
C VAL A 22 -4.07 -10.78 1.55
N ASN A 23 -3.00 -10.82 0.76
CA ASN A 23 -2.38 -9.65 0.16
C ASN A 23 -2.84 -9.54 -1.29
N ILE A 24 -3.48 -8.43 -1.63
CA ILE A 24 -3.97 -8.11 -2.96
C ILE A 24 -3.10 -6.99 -3.50
N THR A 25 -2.50 -7.21 -4.67
CA THR A 25 -1.69 -6.19 -5.35
C THR A 25 -2.47 -5.53 -6.47
N PHE A 26 -2.16 -4.26 -6.70
CA PHE A 26 -2.72 -3.42 -7.74
C PHE A 26 -1.65 -3.00 -8.72
N THR A 27 -2.07 -2.63 -9.91
CA THR A 27 -1.23 -2.10 -10.97
C THR A 27 -1.48 -0.61 -11.18
N LYS A 28 -0.59 0.05 -11.90
CA LYS A 28 -0.78 1.44 -12.33
C LYS A 28 -2.07 1.62 -13.17
N TRP A 29 -2.49 0.59 -13.89
CA TRP A 29 -3.74 0.61 -14.66
C TRP A 29 -4.96 0.61 -13.75
N ASP A 30 -4.92 -0.16 -12.65
CA ASP A 30 -6.01 -0.22 -11.67
C ASP A 30 -6.26 1.17 -11.04
N LEU A 31 -5.20 1.97 -10.82
CA LEU A 31 -5.34 3.38 -10.39
C LEU A 31 -6.18 4.21 -11.39
N PHE A 32 -5.92 4.06 -12.70
CA PHE A 32 -6.62 4.86 -13.73
C PHE A 32 -8.10 4.47 -13.87
N TYR A 33 -8.42 3.19 -13.71
CA TYR A 33 -9.77 2.66 -13.94
C TYR A 33 -10.65 2.67 -12.69
N LEU A 34 -10.07 2.45 -11.50
CA LEU A 34 -10.83 2.33 -10.26
C LEU A 34 -10.90 3.68 -9.56
N ARG A 35 -11.79 4.57 -10.01
CA ARG A 35 -11.88 5.96 -9.50
C ARG A 35 -12.59 6.11 -8.16
N THR A 36 -13.23 5.06 -7.65
CA THR A 36 -14.00 5.09 -6.40
C THR A 36 -13.58 3.97 -5.46
N ASP A 37 -13.80 4.16 -4.15
CA ASP A 37 -13.59 3.12 -3.15
C ASP A 37 -14.47 1.90 -3.39
N GLY A 38 -15.71 2.14 -3.84
CA GLY A 38 -16.65 1.09 -4.24
C GLY A 38 -16.12 0.21 -5.37
N ALA A 39 -15.49 0.80 -6.39
CA ALA A 39 -14.86 0.03 -7.47
C ALA A 39 -13.64 -0.75 -6.97
N LEU A 40 -12.84 -0.13 -6.11
CA LEU A 40 -11.62 -0.74 -5.57
C LEU A 40 -11.92 -1.95 -4.67
N ILE A 41 -12.90 -1.84 -3.76
CA ILE A 41 -13.30 -2.96 -2.90
C ILE A 41 -13.94 -4.09 -3.72
N CYS A 42 -14.67 -3.79 -4.79
CA CYS A 42 -15.17 -4.81 -5.70
C CYS A 42 -14.02 -5.56 -6.40
N LEU A 43 -12.97 -4.87 -6.83
CA LEU A 43 -11.78 -5.54 -7.38
C LEU A 43 -11.13 -6.47 -6.34
N ILE A 44 -10.98 -6.02 -5.10
CA ILE A 44 -10.40 -6.84 -4.02
C ILE A 44 -11.20 -8.14 -3.86
N ILE A 45 -12.53 -8.04 -3.79
CA ILE A 45 -13.44 -9.19 -3.69
C ILE A 45 -13.23 -10.16 -4.85
N GLU A 46 -13.20 -9.66 -6.09
CA GLU A 46 -12.98 -10.49 -7.28
C GLU A 46 -11.61 -11.17 -7.26
N ARG A 47 -10.54 -10.47 -6.84
CA ARG A 47 -9.20 -11.06 -6.72
C ARG A 47 -9.15 -12.18 -5.68
N ILE A 48 -9.89 -12.05 -4.58
CA ILE A 48 -9.99 -13.12 -3.57
C ILE A 48 -10.74 -14.33 -4.16
N ARG A 49 -11.88 -14.11 -4.84
CA ARG A 49 -12.68 -15.16 -5.49
C ARG A 49 -11.90 -15.92 -6.57
N GLU A 50 -11.17 -15.19 -7.40
CA GLU A 50 -10.29 -15.74 -8.44
C GLU A 50 -8.97 -16.32 -7.87
N ARG A 51 -8.75 -16.22 -6.55
CA ARG A 51 -7.52 -16.62 -5.87
C ARG A 51 -6.25 -15.92 -6.39
N LYS A 52 -6.41 -14.73 -6.97
CA LYS A 52 -5.32 -13.85 -7.43
C LYS A 52 -4.78 -13.00 -6.28
N CYS A 53 -4.30 -13.66 -5.23
CA CYS A 53 -3.75 -13.04 -4.02
C CYS A 53 -2.60 -13.89 -3.44
N ILE A 54 -1.82 -13.30 -2.54
CA ILE A 54 -0.74 -14.00 -1.84
C ILE A 54 -1.12 -14.12 -0.37
N ILE A 55 -0.98 -15.31 0.22
CA ILE A 55 -1.23 -15.53 1.65
C ILE A 55 0.10 -15.55 2.41
N THR A 56 0.23 -14.74 3.45
CA THR A 56 1.43 -14.64 4.29
C THR A 56 1.09 -14.58 5.77
N LEU A 57 2.11 -14.67 6.63
CA LEU A 57 1.98 -14.46 8.07
C LEU A 57 2.10 -13.00 8.48
N GLU A 58 2.63 -12.16 7.59
CA GLU A 58 2.80 -10.72 7.78
C GLU A 58 2.09 -9.94 6.67
N PRO A 59 1.50 -8.77 6.97
CA PRO A 59 0.87 -7.93 5.97
C PRO A 59 1.93 -7.28 5.08
N LYS A 60 1.87 -7.54 3.78
CA LYS A 60 2.80 -6.95 2.80
C LYS A 60 2.55 -5.47 2.57
N ASP A 61 1.35 -5.00 2.86
CA ASP A 61 0.91 -3.64 2.59
C ASP A 61 1.64 -2.58 3.45
N ARG A 62 2.35 -3.02 4.50
CA ARG A 62 3.28 -2.23 5.32
C ARG A 62 4.68 -2.05 4.70
N GLN A 63 5.02 -2.88 3.71
CA GLN A 63 6.36 -2.94 3.10
C GLN A 63 6.33 -2.81 1.57
N SER A 64 5.16 -2.95 0.96
CA SER A 64 4.95 -2.96 -0.48
C SER A 64 3.87 -1.97 -0.86
N ARG A 65 4.18 -1.18 -1.88
CA ARG A 65 3.20 -0.29 -2.50
C ARG A 65 2.12 -1.07 -3.22
N TRP A 66 1.02 -0.35 -3.50
CA TRP A 66 -0.06 -0.84 -4.34
C TRP A 66 -0.53 -2.20 -3.85
N CYS A 67 -0.64 -2.34 -2.54
CA CYS A 67 -1.02 -3.57 -1.89
C CYS A 67 -1.99 -3.24 -0.77
N ILE A 68 -3.02 -4.08 -0.62
CA ILE A 68 -3.87 -4.10 0.57
C ILE A 68 -3.76 -5.50 1.18
N SER A 69 -3.54 -5.55 2.48
CA SER A 69 -3.57 -6.78 3.26
C SER A 69 -4.88 -6.86 4.04
N ILE A 70 -5.63 -7.93 3.78
CA ILE A 70 -6.88 -8.25 4.50
C ILE A 70 -6.54 -9.33 5.54
N PRO A 71 -6.78 -9.07 6.83
CA PRO A 71 -6.54 -10.08 7.86
C PRO A 71 -7.55 -11.23 7.72
N ALA A 72 -7.08 -12.42 8.05
CA ALA A 72 -7.89 -13.62 8.19
C ALA A 72 -7.40 -14.41 9.40
N SER A 73 -8.33 -15.03 10.13
CA SER A 73 -8.07 -15.81 11.32
C SER A 73 -7.10 -16.97 11.06
N ARG A 74 -6.08 -17.14 11.91
CA ARG A 74 -5.23 -18.35 11.87
C ARG A 74 -5.96 -19.62 12.27
N ALA A 75 -7.18 -19.55 12.82
CA ALA A 75 -7.96 -20.73 13.14
C ALA A 75 -8.22 -21.61 11.90
N HIS A 76 -8.19 -21.00 10.70
CA HIS A 76 -8.32 -21.73 9.45
C HIS A 76 -7.06 -22.54 9.12
N LYS A 77 -7.23 -23.86 9.08
CA LYS A 77 -6.19 -24.83 8.70
C LYS A 77 -5.98 -24.95 7.19
N THR A 78 -6.96 -24.51 6.39
CA THR A 78 -6.96 -24.64 4.92
C THR A 78 -6.90 -23.28 4.26
N ILE A 79 -6.29 -23.23 3.06
CA ILE A 79 -6.27 -22.02 2.22
C ILE A 79 -7.69 -21.53 1.92
N SER A 80 -8.62 -22.45 1.64
CA SER A 80 -10.01 -22.09 1.36
C SER A 80 -10.70 -21.41 2.55
N GLY A 81 -10.40 -21.84 3.79
CA GLY A 81 -10.93 -21.19 4.98
C GLY A 81 -10.41 -19.76 5.13
N VAL A 82 -9.10 -19.58 4.94
CA VAL A 82 -8.45 -18.26 4.99
C VAL A 82 -9.04 -17.29 3.95
N LEU A 83 -9.23 -17.76 2.72
CA LEU A 83 -9.83 -16.96 1.66
C LEU A 83 -11.31 -16.65 1.92
N GLY A 84 -12.06 -17.59 2.50
CA GLY A 84 -13.47 -17.39 2.86
C GLY A 84 -13.64 -16.31 3.93
N ASP A 85 -12.79 -16.33 4.95
CA ASP A 85 -12.78 -15.33 6.03
C ASP A 85 -12.40 -13.94 5.50
N ALA A 86 -11.32 -13.85 4.72
CA ALA A 86 -10.93 -12.59 4.07
C ALA A 86 -12.01 -12.06 3.12
N LEU A 87 -12.71 -12.94 2.40
CA LEU A 87 -13.82 -12.57 1.53
C LEU A 87 -14.99 -12.00 2.33
N GLN A 88 -15.38 -12.65 3.43
CA GLN A 88 -16.45 -12.16 4.31
C GLN A 88 -16.11 -10.77 4.85
N LEU A 89 -14.86 -10.56 5.25
CA LEU A 89 -14.41 -9.25 5.71
C LEU A 89 -14.41 -8.20 4.58
N ALA A 90 -13.97 -8.56 3.38
CA ALA A 90 -14.01 -7.65 2.22
C ALA A 90 -15.45 -7.28 1.82
N GLU A 91 -16.39 -8.22 1.90
CA GLU A 91 -17.81 -7.96 1.67
C GLU A 91 -18.41 -7.05 2.75
N TRP A 92 -18.01 -7.22 4.01
CA TRP A 92 -18.39 -6.30 5.07
C TRP A 92 -17.83 -4.89 4.84
N TYR A 93 -16.55 -4.75 4.47
CA TYR A 93 -15.96 -3.45 4.12
C TYR A 93 -16.70 -2.78 2.97
N LYS A 94 -17.12 -3.54 1.95
CA LYS A 94 -17.93 -3.00 0.85
C LYS A 94 -19.22 -2.37 1.36
N VAL A 95 -19.93 -3.02 2.28
CA VAL A 95 -21.15 -2.45 2.89
C VAL A 95 -20.83 -1.16 3.63
N GLN A 96 -19.75 -1.12 4.42
CA GLN A 96 -19.36 0.10 5.13
C GLN A 96 -19.00 1.25 4.19
N ILE A 97 -18.24 0.97 3.12
CA ILE A 97 -17.86 1.97 2.11
C ILE A 97 -19.10 2.52 1.40
N LEU A 98 -20.02 1.65 0.97
CA LEU A 98 -21.23 2.07 0.26
C LEU A 98 -22.18 2.90 1.14
N ASN A 99 -22.15 2.68 2.45
CA ASN A 99 -22.92 3.46 3.41
C ASN A 99 -22.20 4.75 3.86
N GLY A 100 -20.98 5.02 3.38
CA GLY A 100 -20.19 6.18 3.80
C GLY A 100 -19.56 6.05 5.20
N ASN A 101 -19.56 4.84 5.78
CA ASN A 101 -19.00 4.56 7.11
C ASN A 101 -17.52 4.18 7.07
N ALA A 102 -16.97 3.98 5.88
CA ALA A 102 -15.58 3.63 5.67
C ALA A 102 -15.06 4.22 4.37
N SER A 103 -13.74 4.42 4.31
CA SER A 103 -13.04 4.84 3.11
C SER A 103 -11.74 4.06 2.93
N ILE A 104 -11.27 4.02 1.69
CA ILE A 104 -9.94 3.53 1.37
C ILE A 104 -9.04 4.75 1.20
N ASN A 105 -7.90 4.78 1.89
CA ASN A 105 -6.89 5.81 1.70
C ASN A 105 -6.18 5.57 0.35
N ARG A 106 -6.85 6.01 -0.72
CA ARG A 106 -6.40 5.86 -2.11
C ARG A 106 -5.13 6.65 -2.40
N GLU A 107 -4.98 7.81 -1.76
CA GLU A 107 -3.78 8.62 -1.87
C GLU A 107 -2.60 7.81 -1.38
N LEU A 108 -2.65 7.27 -0.15
CA LEU A 108 -1.59 6.41 0.38
C LEU A 108 -1.39 5.13 -0.44
N LEU A 109 -2.49 4.49 -0.89
CA LEU A 109 -2.42 3.26 -1.66
C LEU A 109 -1.73 3.43 -3.01
N PHE A 110 -1.95 4.56 -3.68
CA PHE A 110 -1.51 4.80 -5.05
C PHE A 110 -0.53 5.95 -5.21
N ASP A 111 -0.06 6.54 -4.10
CA ASP A 111 1.01 7.53 -4.13
C ASP A 111 2.19 7.00 -4.96
N ARG A 112 3.01 7.88 -5.53
CA ARG A 112 4.15 7.55 -6.41
C ARG A 112 5.53 7.54 -5.71
N ASN A 113 5.63 7.97 -4.46
CA ASN A 113 6.84 7.94 -3.63
C ASN A 113 6.98 6.71 -2.66
N PRO A 114 7.64 5.58 -2.98
CA PRO A 114 7.97 4.58 -1.94
C PRO A 114 9.19 5.00 -1.16
N TYR A 115 9.03 5.16 0.15
CA TYR A 115 10.01 4.94 1.19
C TYR A 115 11.42 4.43 0.74
N HIS A 116 12.40 5.31 0.45
CA HIS A 116 13.85 5.11 0.51
C HIS A 116 14.39 5.08 1.95
N GLU A 117 14.85 3.90 2.39
CA GLU A 117 15.39 3.67 3.75
C GLU A 117 14.39 3.88 4.89
N GLY A 118 13.09 3.94 4.59
CA GLY A 118 12.08 4.54 5.48
C GLY A 118 11.61 5.94 5.07
N LYS A 119 12.00 6.45 3.89
CA LYS A 119 11.69 7.82 3.40
C LYS A 119 11.49 7.91 1.90
N GLU A 120 10.27 8.16 1.44
CA GLU A 120 9.83 8.35 0.03
C GLU A 120 10.87 8.60 -1.07
N CYS A 121 10.91 7.77 -2.13
CA CYS A 121 11.56 8.10 -3.39
C CYS A 121 10.77 7.71 -4.64
N CYS A 122 10.15 8.69 -5.27
CA CYS A 122 9.82 8.66 -6.69
C CYS A 122 11.11 8.51 -7.50
N ARG A 123 11.00 7.89 -8.68
CA ARG A 123 12.08 7.92 -9.66
C ARG A 123 12.51 9.38 -9.93
N GLU A 124 13.82 9.62 -9.87
CA GLU A 124 14.54 10.85 -10.24
C GLU A 124 14.46 12.04 -9.27
N ASN A 125 13.99 11.87 -8.02
CA ASN A 125 13.84 12.95 -7.04
C ASN A 125 13.04 14.16 -7.60
N VAL A 126 12.20 13.92 -8.61
CA VAL A 126 11.42 14.99 -9.27
C VAL A 126 10.43 15.59 -8.29
N CYS A 127 9.80 14.74 -7.48
CA CYS A 127 8.94 15.19 -6.40
C CYS A 127 9.74 16.00 -5.37
N ASP A 128 10.92 15.54 -4.95
CA ASP A 128 11.73 16.25 -3.94
C ASP A 128 12.31 17.57 -4.46
N ARG A 129 12.68 17.67 -5.73
CA ARG A 129 13.16 18.91 -6.37
C ARG A 129 12.06 19.94 -6.57
N VAL A 130 10.81 19.49 -6.75
CA VAL A 130 9.64 20.35 -6.89
C VAL A 130 9.09 20.77 -5.52
N LEU A 131 9.13 19.87 -4.53
CA LEU A 131 8.54 20.07 -3.20
C LEU A 131 9.52 20.70 -2.19
N HIS A 132 10.82 20.44 -2.30
CA HIS A 132 11.88 20.90 -1.39
C HIS A 132 13.12 21.44 -2.12
N PRO A 133 13.00 22.54 -2.89
CA PRO A 133 14.13 23.12 -3.63
C PRO A 133 15.27 23.62 -2.72
N GLU A 134 14.98 23.96 -1.46
CA GLU A 134 15.95 24.44 -0.46
C GLU A 134 17.01 23.40 -0.07
N TRP A 135 16.70 22.10 -0.19
CA TRP A 135 17.66 21.01 0.10
C TRP A 135 18.75 20.86 -0.96
N TRP A 136 18.63 21.56 -2.09
CA TRP A 136 19.51 21.43 -3.26
C TRP A 136 20.24 22.74 -3.61
N ALA A 137 20.11 23.78 -2.79
CA ALA A 137 20.94 24.97 -2.90
C ALA A 137 22.37 24.61 -2.48
N LYS A 138 23.27 24.48 -3.47
CA LYS A 138 24.67 24.10 -3.30
C LYS A 138 25.40 25.07 -2.37
N ASP A 139 26.13 24.51 -1.40
CA ASP A 139 27.32 25.18 -0.88
C ASP A 139 28.28 25.39 -2.05
N THR A 140 28.47 26.65 -2.38
CA THR A 140 29.45 27.13 -3.34
C THR A 140 30.68 27.50 -2.51
N GLU A 141 31.88 27.29 -3.08
CA GLU A 141 33.24 27.46 -2.51
C GLU A 141 33.83 26.12 -1.98
N ASP A 142 34.91 25.54 -2.51
CA ASP A 142 36.15 26.18 -2.96
C ASP A 142 36.95 25.37 -4.00
N THR A 143 37.93 26.05 -4.60
CA THR A 143 38.44 25.85 -5.97
C THR A 143 39.87 25.25 -6.02
N GLY A 144 40.08 24.26 -6.91
CA GLY A 144 41.28 24.04 -7.75
C GLY A 144 42.61 23.52 -7.13
N GLU A 145 43.61 23.04 -7.88
CA GLU A 145 43.73 22.43 -9.22
C GLU A 145 45.23 22.00 -9.39
N GLY A 146 45.49 20.88 -10.06
CA GLY A 146 46.69 20.65 -10.90
C GLY A 146 47.84 19.79 -10.34
N THR A 147 48.64 19.04 -11.12
CA THR A 147 48.57 18.48 -12.49
C THR A 147 49.83 17.62 -12.74
N SER A 148 49.70 16.55 -13.52
CA SER A 148 50.66 16.03 -14.54
C SER A 148 51.96 15.28 -14.18
N LYS A 149 52.23 14.24 -15.02
CA LYS A 149 53.41 13.36 -15.12
C LYS A 149 54.64 14.05 -15.76
N ASP A 150 55.85 13.59 -15.41
CA ASP A 150 56.84 13.00 -16.34
C ASP A 150 58.21 12.80 -15.66
N SER A 151 58.79 11.59 -15.81
CA SER A 151 60.24 11.28 -15.95
C SER A 151 60.43 9.79 -16.22
#